data_AF-A0A7C8HKY1-F1
#
_entry.id   AF-A0A7C8HKY1-F1
#
_cell.length_a   1.000
_cell.length_b   1.000
_cell.length_c   1.000
_cell.angle_alpha   90.00
_cell.angle_beta   90.00
_cell.angle_gamma   90.00
#
_symmetry.space_group_name_H-M   'P 1'
#
loop_
_entity.id
_entity.type
_entity.pdbx_description
1 polymer ?
#
loop_
_entity_poly.entity_id
_entity_poly.type
_entity_poly.pdbx_seq_one_letter_code
_entity_poly.pdbx_strand_id
1 'polypeptide(L)'
;MPTLTRRALYDLVWEKPVRTVAGELGLSDVGLKKVCTRFDIPVPHRGYWAKLAAGQRVHRSPLPPRGPGMPDLAFGETQRSYRWPPDPEAELAEPEPVEPVFEETLDAVEV
;
A
#
# COMPACT_ATOMS: atom_id res chain seq x y z
N MET A 1 5.72 -13.56 0.44
CA MET A 1 6.12 -12.35 1.21
C MET A 1 4.99 -12.00 2.17
N PRO A 2 5.25 -11.45 3.36
CA PRO A 2 4.17 -11.09 4.29
C PRO A 2 3.34 -9.91 3.73
N THR A 3 2.02 -10.04 3.84
CA THR A 3 1.03 -9.03 3.45
C THR A 3 0.68 -8.21 4.71
N LEU A 4 1.03 -6.92 4.73
CA LEU A 4 0.88 -6.05 5.90
C LEU A 4 -0.03 -4.87 5.62
N THR A 5 -1.05 -4.70 6.46
CA THR A 5 -1.90 -3.52 6.46
C THR A 5 -1.16 -2.30 6.98
N ARG A 6 -1.68 -1.11 6.69
CA ARG A 6 -1.14 0.18 7.12
C ARG A 6 -0.96 0.25 8.64
N ARG A 7 -1.94 -0.27 9.39
CA ARG A 7 -1.88 -0.32 10.85
C ARG A 7 -0.80 -1.29 11.34
N ALA A 8 -0.72 -2.48 10.76
CA ALA A 8 0.30 -3.47 11.12
C ALA A 8 1.72 -2.94 10.86
N LEU A 9 1.93 -2.25 9.72
CA LEU A 9 3.21 -1.64 9.40
C LEU A 9 3.58 -0.51 10.37
N TYR A 10 2.60 0.30 10.78
CA TYR A 10 2.78 1.30 11.82
C TYR A 10 3.20 0.65 13.15
N ASP A 11 2.47 -0.37 13.63
CA ASP A 11 2.82 -1.02 14.89
C ASP A 11 4.23 -1.62 14.88
N LEU A 12 4.62 -2.30 13.80
CA LEU A 12 5.97 -2.83 13.61
C LEU A 12 7.07 -1.77 13.70
N VAL A 13 6.88 -0.62 13.04
CA VAL A 13 7.87 0.47 13.02
C VAL A 13 8.01 1.16 14.37
N TRP A 14 6.99 1.10 15.21
CA TRP A 14 7.02 1.66 16.57
C TRP A 14 7.43 0.65 17.65
N GLU A 15 7.39 -0.65 17.35
CA GLU A 15 7.86 -1.74 18.21
C GLU A 15 9.35 -2.04 18.03
N LYS A 16 9.86 -1.96 16.80
CA LYS A 16 11.26 -2.28 16.47
C LYS A 16 11.94 -1.17 15.65
N PRO A 17 13.28 -1.05 15.72
CA PRO A 17 14.02 -0.15 14.85
C PRO A 17 13.78 -0.42 13.36
N VAL A 18 13.66 0.64 12.57
CA VAL A 18 13.41 0.61 11.11
C VAL A 18 14.36 -0.35 10.39
N ARG A 19 15.62 -0.41 10.80
CA ARG A 19 16.64 -1.29 10.19
C ARG A 19 16.34 -2.77 10.38
N THR A 20 15.82 -3.15 11.54
CA THR A 20 15.41 -4.52 11.83
C THR A 20 14.17 -4.89 11.02
N VAL A 21 13.16 -4.02 11.02
CA VAL A 21 11.92 -4.22 10.24
C VAL A 21 12.21 -4.29 8.75
N ALA A 22 13.08 -3.42 8.23
CA ALA A 22 13.48 -3.45 6.83
C ALA A 22 14.14 -4.79 6.44
N GLY A 23 15.04 -5.31 7.29
CA GLY A 23 15.65 -6.62 7.11
C GLY A 23 14.64 -7.78 7.11
N GLU A 24 13.69 -7.78 8.06
CA GLU A 24 12.61 -8.78 8.14
C GLU A 24 11.72 -8.77 6.89
N LEU A 25 11.52 -7.59 6.27
CA LEU A 25 10.71 -7.42 5.06
C LEU A 25 11.51 -7.56 3.76
N GLY A 26 12.82 -7.77 3.81
CA GLY A 26 13.68 -7.81 2.63
C GLY A 26 13.79 -6.46 1.90
N LEU A 27 13.57 -5.36 2.62
CA LEU A 27 13.67 -3.99 2.11
C LEU A 27 14.98 -3.33 2.55
N SER A 28 15.38 -2.28 1.83
CA SER A 28 16.36 -1.32 2.33
C SER A 28 15.71 -0.33 3.30
N ASP A 29 16.51 0.27 4.19
CA ASP A 29 16.05 1.33 5.11
C ASP A 29 15.33 2.47 4.37
N VAL A 30 15.84 2.82 3.19
CA VAL A 30 15.25 3.86 2.32
C VAL A 30 13.96 3.36 1.68
N GLY A 31 13.90 2.09 1.27
CA GLY A 31 12.70 1.45 0.73
C GLY A 31 11.56 1.44 1.75
N LEU A 32 11.84 1.02 2.98
CA LEU A 32 10.84 1.02 4.05
C LEU A 32 10.35 2.44 4.37
N LYS A 33 11.24 3.44 4.37
CA LYS A 33 10.85 4.85 4.53
C LYS A 33 9.94 5.33 3.41
N LYS A 34 10.25 5.00 2.15
CA LYS A 34 9.39 5.35 1.00
C LYS A 34 7.99 4.75 1.13
N VAL A 35 7.90 3.49 1.56
CA VAL A 35 6.61 2.85 1.85
C VAL A 35 5.87 3.62 2.94
N CYS A 36 6.52 3.92 4.07
CA CYS A 36 5.88 4.66 5.16
C CYS A 36 5.39 6.05 4.70
N THR A 37 6.18 6.78 3.91
CA THR A 37 5.76 8.07 3.34
C THR A 37 4.56 7.93 2.41
N ARG A 38 4.54 6.90 1.54
CA ARG A 38 3.43 6.68 0.59
C ARG A 38 2.09 6.42 1.29
N PHE A 39 2.11 5.80 2.46
CA PHE A 39 0.92 5.44 3.23
C PHE A 39 0.63 6.39 4.40
N ASP A 40 1.28 7.56 4.45
CA ASP A 40 1.16 8.51 5.57
C ASP A 40 1.32 7.84 6.93
N ILE A 41 2.33 6.98 7.06
CA ILE A 41 2.69 6.30 8.30
C ILE A 41 3.78 7.11 8.98
N PRO A 42 3.52 7.70 10.17
CA PRO A 42 4.54 8.46 10.88
C PRO A 42 5.59 7.50 11.42
N VAL A 43 6.85 7.81 11.10
CA VAL A 43 8.03 7.06 11.56
C VAL A 43 8.68 7.76 12.74
N PRO A 44 9.29 7.02 13.68
CA PRO A 44 9.99 7.61 14.81
C PRO A 44 11.14 8.50 14.35
N HIS A 45 11.30 9.67 15.00
CA HIS A 45 12.36 10.61 14.67
C HIS A 45 13.75 10.02 14.94
N ARG A 46 14.78 10.59 14.29
CA ARG A 46 16.16 10.16 14.49
C ARG A 46 16.57 10.34 15.96
N GLY A 47 16.95 9.25 16.63
CA GLY A 47 17.29 9.26 18.05
C GLY A 47 16.13 8.86 18.98
N TYR A 48 14.91 8.62 18.48
CA TYR A 48 13.81 8.07 19.27
C TYR A 48 14.23 6.81 20.05
N TRP A 49 14.86 5.85 19.37
CA TRP A 49 15.34 4.61 19.97
C TRP A 49 16.45 4.83 20.99
N ALA A 50 17.32 5.82 20.79
CA ALA A 50 18.35 6.18 21.75
C ALA A 50 17.74 6.79 23.02
N LYS A 51 16.73 7.66 22.87
CA LYS A 51 15.99 8.24 24.00
C LYS A 51 15.20 7.18 24.77
N LEU A 52 14.58 6.23 24.06
CA LEU A 52 13.87 5.10 24.66
C LEU A 52 14.83 4.21 25.45
N ALA A 53 16.01 3.88 24.88
CA ALA A 53 17.04 3.11 25.57
C ALA A 53 17.61 3.85 26.80
N ALA A 54 17.66 5.18 26.76
CA ALA A 54 18.06 6.04 27.88
C ALA A 54 16.95 6.23 28.94
N GLY A 55 15.80 5.57 28.80
CA GLY A 55 14.68 5.68 29.75
C GLY A 55 13.94 7.02 29.72
N GLN A 56 14.13 7.83 28.67
CA GLN A 56 13.43 9.11 28.54
C GLN A 56 11.98 8.90 28.09
N ARG A 57 11.10 9.83 28.50
CA ARG A 57 9.72 9.86 28.03
C ARG A 57 9.70 10.23 26.55
N VAL A 58 9.34 9.26 25.71
CA VAL A 58 9.18 9.45 24.27
C VAL A 58 7.70 9.52 23.89
N HIS A 59 7.37 10.39 22.93
CA HIS A 59 6.02 10.51 22.41
C HIS A 59 5.87 9.70 21.12
N ARG A 60 4.82 8.89 21.06
CA ARG A 60 4.42 8.16 19.85
C ARG A 60 3.36 8.96 19.11
N SER A 61 3.68 9.41 17.90
CA SER A 61 2.73 10.12 17.05
C SER A 61 1.62 9.17 16.61
N PRO A 62 0.34 9.52 16.78
CA PRO A 62 -0.78 8.67 16.37
C PRO A 62 -0.82 8.53 14.84
N LEU A 63 -1.36 7.40 14.38
CA LEU A 63 -1.56 7.15 12.96
C LEU A 63 -2.67 8.08 12.42
N PRO A 64 -2.41 8.96 11.43
CA PRO A 64 -3.43 9.84 10.89
C PRO A 64 -4.54 9.05 10.17
N PRO A 65 -5.73 9.64 9.96
CA PRO A 65 -6.75 9.01 9.12
C PRO A 65 -6.23 8.77 7.71
N ARG A 66 -6.76 7.75 7.04
CA ARG A 66 -6.38 7.44 5.66
C ARG A 66 -6.96 8.48 4.71
N GLY A 67 -6.16 8.89 3.73
CA GLY A 67 -6.64 9.71 2.61
C GLY A 67 -7.64 8.96 1.72
N PRO A 68 -8.52 9.68 1.01
CA PRO A 68 -9.46 9.08 0.07
C PRO A 68 -8.72 8.32 -1.03
N GLY A 69 -9.17 7.09 -1.34
CA GLY A 69 -8.56 6.25 -2.38
C GLY A 69 -7.22 5.59 -2.01
N MET A 70 -6.65 5.87 -0.84
CA MET A 70 -5.43 5.19 -0.40
C MET A 70 -5.73 3.74 -0.01
N PRO A 71 -4.99 2.71 -0.49
CA PRO A 71 -5.23 1.31 -0.12
C PRO A 71 -4.86 1.02 1.34
N ASP A 72 -5.48 0.00 1.95
CA ASP A 72 -5.12 -0.41 3.32
C ASP A 72 -3.83 -1.21 3.36
N LEU A 73 -3.52 -1.86 2.24
CA LEU A 73 -2.39 -2.76 2.14
C LEU A 73 -1.11 -1.97 1.88
N ALA A 74 -0.28 -1.84 2.91
CA ALA A 74 0.92 -1.03 2.89
C ALA A 74 2.18 -1.78 2.42
N PHE A 75 2.19 -3.10 2.52
CA PHE A 75 3.30 -3.93 2.03
C PHE A 75 2.80 -5.33 1.64
N GLY A 76 3.31 -5.91 0.55
CA GLY A 76 2.87 -7.22 0.05
C GLY A 76 2.72 -7.28 -1.47
N GLU A 77 2.15 -8.38 -1.96
CA GLU A 77 2.11 -8.76 -3.39
C GLU A 77 1.37 -7.76 -4.29
N THR A 78 0.41 -7.01 -3.75
CA THR A 78 -0.44 -6.06 -4.49
C THR A 78 0.28 -4.79 -4.98
N GLN A 79 1.53 -4.52 -4.58
CA GLN A 79 2.21 -3.29 -5.04
C GLN A 79 2.88 -3.40 -6.40
N ARG A 80 2.82 -4.55 -7.07
CA ARG A 80 3.21 -4.67 -8.48
C ARG A 80 2.04 -4.27 -9.39
N SER A 81 1.65 -2.99 -9.34
CA SER A 81 0.69 -2.42 -10.29
C SER A 81 1.31 -2.14 -11.67
N TYR A 82 2.56 -2.54 -11.91
CA TYR A 82 3.16 -2.59 -13.23
C TYR A 82 3.95 -3.89 -13.36
N ARG A 83 3.23 -5.03 -13.36
CA ARG A 83 3.68 -6.11 -14.22
C ARG A 83 3.20 -5.75 -15.61
N TRP A 84 4.14 -5.28 -16.44
CA TRP A 84 4.04 -5.25 -17.90
C TRP A 84 3.35 -6.54 -18.39
N PRO A 85 2.52 -6.43 -19.44
CA PRO A 85 1.12 -6.84 -19.47
C PRO A 85 0.91 -8.35 -19.27
N PRO A 86 -0.35 -8.80 -19.07
CA PRO A 86 -0.71 -10.17 -19.46
C PRO A 86 -0.11 -10.47 -20.84
N ASP A 87 0.24 -11.75 -21.06
CA ASP A 87 0.75 -12.21 -22.34
C ASP A 87 -0.08 -11.58 -23.47
N PRO A 88 0.51 -10.74 -24.36
CA PRO A 88 -0.25 -10.05 -25.39
C PRO A 88 -0.96 -11.05 -26.32
N GLU A 89 -0.46 -12.28 -26.40
CA GLU A 89 -1.11 -13.37 -27.12
C GLU A 89 -2.34 -13.88 -26.38
N ALA A 90 -2.32 -13.88 -25.04
CA ALA A 90 -3.50 -14.21 -24.23
C ALA A 90 -4.57 -13.10 -24.29
N GLU A 91 -4.18 -11.83 -24.29
CA GLU A 91 -5.10 -10.68 -24.44
C GLU A 91 -5.79 -10.70 -25.81
N LEU A 92 -5.08 -11.10 -26.89
CA LEU A 92 -5.66 -11.30 -28.23
C LEU A 92 -6.49 -12.58 -28.36
N ALA A 93 -6.24 -13.59 -27.51
CA ALA A 93 -7.01 -14.83 -27.47
C ALA A 93 -8.29 -14.72 -26.63
N GLU A 94 -8.48 -13.63 -25.89
CA GLU A 94 -9.75 -13.34 -25.24
C GLU A 94 -10.82 -13.15 -26.31
N PRO A 95 -11.99 -13.81 -26.18
CA PRO A 95 -13.08 -13.59 -27.12
C PRO A 95 -13.50 -12.12 -27.06
N GLU A 96 -13.75 -11.51 -28.22
CA GLU A 96 -14.22 -10.13 -28.27
C GLU A 96 -15.46 -9.98 -27.36
N PRO A 97 -15.50 -8.93 -26.51
CA PRO A 97 -16.64 -8.72 -25.64
C PRO A 97 -17.89 -8.61 -26.51
N VAL A 98 -18.89 -9.44 -26.20
CA VAL A 98 -20.17 -9.41 -26.92
C VAL A 98 -20.71 -7.99 -26.81
N GLU A 99 -20.93 -7.36 -27.96
CA GLU A 99 -21.49 -6.02 -27.99
C GLU A 99 -22.77 -5.99 -27.15
N PRO A 100 -22.93 -4.98 -26.27
CA PRO A 100 -24.14 -4.88 -25.48
C PRO A 100 -25.33 -4.68 -26.43
N VAL A 101 -26.24 -5.64 -26.42
CA VAL A 101 -27.53 -5.50 -27.10
C VAL A 101 -28.42 -4.67 -26.20
N PHE A 102 -28.66 -3.42 -26.57
CA PHE A 102 -29.66 -2.60 -25.91
C PHE A 102 -31.04 -3.03 -26.43
N GLU A 103 -31.92 -3.45 -25.53
CA GLU A 103 -33.30 -3.83 -25.89
C GLU A 103 -34.14 -2.63 -26.33
N GLU A 104 -33.73 -1.42 -25.95
CA GLU A 104 -34.41 -0.18 -26.30
C GLU A 104 -33.82 0.40 -27.58
N THR A 105 -34.65 0.42 -28.63
CA THR A 105 -34.38 1.23 -29.82
C THR A 105 -34.62 2.69 -29.47
N LEU A 106 -33.78 3.59 -29.98
CA LEU A 106 -33.89 5.04 -29.74
C LEU A 106 -35.27 5.62 -30.09
N ASP A 107 -36.04 4.90 -30.90
CA ASP A 107 -37.40 5.23 -31.32
C ASP A 107 -38.46 5.02 -30.21
N ALA A 108 -38.13 4.34 -29.11
CA ALA A 108 -39.05 4.09 -27.99
C ALA A 108 -39.08 5.21 -26.93
N VAL A 109 -38.19 6.19 -27.03
CA VAL A 109 -38.18 7.38 -26.18
C VAL A 109 -38.97 8.48 -26.89
N GLU A 110 -40.31 8.38 -26.87
CA GLU A 110 -41.17 9.52 -27.23
C GLU A 110 -40.97 10.63 -26.19
N VAL A 111 -40.67 11.85 -26.69
CA VAL A 111 -40.55 13.09 -25.92
C VAL A 111 -41.90 13.74 -25.72
#